data_AF-A0A8D8BXY4-F1
#
_entry.id   AF-A0A8D8BXY4-F1
#
_cell.length_a   1.000
_cell.length_b   1.000
_cell.length_c   1.000
_cell.angle_alpha   90.00
_cell.angle_beta   90.00
_cell.angle_gamma   90.00
#
_symmetry.space_group_name_H-M   'P 1'
#
loop_
_entity.id
_entity.type
_entity.pdbx_description
1 polymer ?
#
loop_
_entity_poly.entity_id
_entity_poly.type
_entity_poly.pdbx_seq_one_letter_code
_entity_poly.pdbx_strand_id
1 'polypeptide(L)'
;TKQRAVSRMLRLPRGFASAFRAVFSRACSVVAMATGGESAGVSASDYRKNEGPPPLVVILGSTGVGKTKLSIELARRFDGEIISADSMQVYRGLDIVTAKATREEQAQARHHLLNVATPDQAFTVIHFREAALPIIDRLLEQNRMPIVVGGTNYYIESVLWQVLVGTGIREERTRRRTTSSSSQEEDAKRPKLSSSLEESESGGNRESAKEDDAKKVVGSENESGAQVVKIAASGGDDEEESELVARVLPMTTEQLEQLESPVLHRVLRRVDPVSADRLHPNNKRKIVRALEVLRQDGQPLSRILAEQRGQAGGSQLGGPLRYRNVVIFWLRCEQETLNARLNSRVDSMVAQGLLAEIRQFYERFVKPYDDNDFHRGILQSIGFKEFVRYLEKYDRDQDRLVEEAMAATGEGAANPPEGLPLLRSCLDNLKLVTQRYSKKQLKWINHRFLVDGPREVPPIYPLDTTDVSRWTEIVSGPAVRLIEAHLSGIEESNLAAILAPLPKHASPRAGLNEETSFHCDICQRTIVGEYQWADHLKSNRHKKCLQSKHKKEKVGC
;
A
#
# COMPACT_ATOMS: atom_id res chain seq x y z
N THR A 1 -33.59 -11.86 65.59
CA THR A 1 -33.66 -10.50 66.18
C THR A 1 -33.72 -9.50 65.04
N LYS A 2 -34.85 -8.78 64.88
CA LYS A 2 -35.12 -7.62 63.97
C LYS A 2 -34.83 -7.84 62.46
N GLN A 3 -35.77 -8.14 61.56
CA GLN A 3 -36.99 -7.42 61.13
C GLN A 3 -36.77 -6.00 60.55
N ARG A 4 -37.10 -5.88 59.25
CA ARG A 4 -37.77 -4.77 58.51
C ARG A 4 -36.96 -3.73 57.70
N ALA A 5 -37.54 -3.50 56.51
CA ALA A 5 -37.45 -2.38 55.58
C ALA A 5 -36.17 -2.35 54.71
N VAL A 6 -36.22 -2.37 53.37
CA VAL A 6 -37.13 -1.63 52.48
C VAL A 6 -37.45 -2.45 51.23
N SER A 7 -38.75 -2.64 50.98
CA SER A 7 -39.32 -2.95 49.67
C SER A 7 -40.27 -1.80 49.32
N ARG A 8 -39.98 -1.08 48.23
CA ARG A 8 -40.88 -0.19 47.46
C ARG A 8 -40.01 0.54 46.42
N MET A 9 -40.35 0.77 45.15
CA MET A 9 -41.42 0.38 44.23
C MET A 9 -41.11 1.20 42.96
N LEU A 10 -41.38 0.66 41.76
CA LEU A 10 -41.55 1.28 40.41
C LEU A 10 -40.77 0.44 39.38
N ARG A 11 -41.38 -0.64 38.86
CA ARG A 11 -42.22 -0.68 37.63
C ARG A 11 -41.44 -0.22 36.38
N LEU A 12 -40.96 -1.20 35.61
CA LEU A 12 -40.61 -1.04 34.19
C LEU A 12 -41.55 -1.91 33.32
N PRO A 13 -41.85 -1.51 32.06
CA PRO A 13 -43.00 -2.00 31.31
C PRO A 13 -42.83 -3.44 30.81
N ARG A 14 -43.93 -4.19 30.85
CA ARG A 14 -44.08 -5.47 30.13
C ARG A 14 -44.10 -5.19 28.62
N GLY A 15 -43.00 -5.53 27.95
CA GLY A 15 -42.89 -5.41 26.49
C GLY A 15 -41.53 -5.80 25.89
N PHE A 16 -40.51 -6.10 26.70
CA PHE A 16 -39.14 -6.34 26.23
C PHE A 16 -38.71 -7.82 26.15
N ALA A 17 -39.59 -8.76 26.51
CA ALA A 17 -39.23 -10.19 26.62
C ALA A 17 -39.61 -11.05 25.40
N SER A 18 -40.34 -10.52 24.41
CA SER A 18 -40.72 -11.28 23.21
C SER A 18 -39.78 -11.08 22.02
N ALA A 19 -39.15 -9.90 21.87
CA ALA A 19 -38.19 -9.63 20.80
C ALA A 19 -36.83 -10.32 21.02
N PHE A 20 -36.42 -10.53 22.28
CA PHE A 20 -35.14 -11.16 22.61
C PHE A 20 -35.13 -12.68 22.40
N ARG A 21 -36.30 -13.34 22.46
CA ARG A 21 -36.43 -14.79 22.28
C ARG A 21 -36.48 -15.21 20.80
N ALA A 22 -36.96 -14.34 19.92
CA ALA A 22 -37.04 -14.63 18.48
C ALA A 22 -35.68 -14.53 17.77
N VAL A 23 -34.79 -13.63 18.21
CA VAL A 23 -33.45 -13.47 17.64
C VAL A 23 -32.50 -14.59 18.10
N PHE A 24 -32.61 -15.04 19.35
CA PHE A 24 -31.78 -16.15 19.87
C PHE A 24 -32.20 -17.53 19.34
N SER A 25 -33.49 -17.73 19.00
CA SER A 25 -33.98 -19.00 18.47
C SER A 25 -33.47 -19.33 17.07
N ARG A 26 -33.14 -18.31 16.25
CA ARG A 26 -32.55 -18.51 14.91
C ARG A 26 -31.04 -18.73 14.96
N ALA A 27 -30.35 -18.19 15.98
CA ALA A 27 -28.91 -18.40 16.18
C ALA A 27 -28.58 -19.75 16.85
N CYS A 28 -29.44 -20.28 17.71
CA CYS A 28 -29.16 -21.54 18.43
C CYS A 28 -29.32 -22.82 17.61
N SER A 29 -30.03 -22.82 16.47
CA SER A 29 -30.15 -24.04 15.65
C SER A 29 -28.89 -24.37 14.84
N VAL A 30 -27.93 -23.44 14.75
CA VAL A 30 -26.64 -23.66 14.06
C VAL A 30 -25.51 -24.03 15.04
N VAL A 31 -25.71 -23.84 16.36
CA VAL A 31 -24.65 -24.03 17.38
C VAL A 31 -24.81 -25.35 18.17
N ALA A 32 -25.86 -26.14 17.92
CA ALA A 32 -26.14 -27.38 18.65
C ALA A 32 -25.82 -28.68 17.87
N MET A 33 -24.75 -28.69 17.05
CA MET A 33 -24.22 -29.93 16.42
C MET A 33 -22.69 -30.05 16.55
N ALA A 34 -22.13 -29.63 17.68
CA ALA A 34 -20.69 -29.74 17.95
C ALA A 34 -20.40 -30.41 19.30
N THR A 35 -21.07 -31.54 19.60
CA THR A 35 -20.61 -32.53 20.58
C THR A 35 -21.12 -33.91 20.18
N GLY A 36 -20.32 -34.65 19.41
CA GLY A 36 -20.63 -36.01 18.99
C GLY A 36 -19.73 -36.41 17.83
N GLY A 37 -18.94 -37.46 18.01
CA GLY A 37 -17.96 -37.91 17.03
C GLY A 37 -18.56 -38.51 15.76
N GLU A 38 -17.63 -38.81 14.85
CA GLU A 38 -17.75 -39.48 13.55
C GLU A 38 -17.88 -38.58 12.30
N SER A 39 -16.91 -38.80 11.42
CA SER A 39 -16.70 -38.18 10.13
C SER A 39 -17.80 -38.55 9.14
N ALA A 40 -18.61 -37.56 8.74
CA ALA A 40 -19.38 -37.60 7.51
C ALA A 40 -19.05 -36.34 6.70
N GLY A 41 -18.57 -36.54 5.46
CA GLY A 41 -18.16 -35.48 4.56
C GLY A 41 -19.31 -34.53 4.25
N VAL A 42 -19.16 -33.27 4.66
CA VAL A 42 -20.06 -32.19 4.23
C VAL A 42 -19.60 -31.71 2.86
N SER A 43 -20.43 -31.95 1.85
CA SER A 43 -20.24 -31.50 0.47
C SER A 43 -20.21 -29.97 0.41
N ALA A 44 -19.33 -29.42 -0.44
CA ALA A 44 -19.17 -27.98 -0.68
C ALA A 44 -20.41 -27.28 -1.28
N SER A 45 -21.50 -28.02 -1.54
CA SER A 45 -22.73 -27.53 -2.16
C SER A 45 -23.70 -26.81 -1.21
N ASP A 46 -23.58 -27.00 0.10
CA ASP A 46 -24.68 -26.66 1.03
C ASP A 46 -24.60 -25.24 1.63
N TYR A 47 -23.54 -24.47 1.33
CA TYR A 47 -23.33 -23.10 1.85
C TYR A 47 -23.99 -21.98 1.03
N ARG A 48 -24.74 -22.30 -0.04
CA ARG A 48 -25.28 -21.31 -1.00
C ARG A 48 -26.46 -20.45 -0.52
N LYS A 49 -26.75 -20.35 0.78
CA LYS A 49 -27.88 -19.56 1.32
C LYS A 49 -27.47 -18.56 2.42
N ASN A 50 -26.51 -17.68 2.12
CA ASN A 50 -26.36 -16.41 2.83
C ASN A 50 -26.59 -15.29 1.81
N GLU A 51 -27.61 -14.45 2.05
CA GLU A 51 -28.25 -13.58 1.05
C GLU A 51 -27.56 -12.22 0.81
N GLY A 52 -26.35 -11.99 1.35
CA GLY A 52 -25.56 -10.77 1.14
C GLY A 52 -24.43 -10.92 0.11
N PRO A 53 -24.04 -9.83 -0.60
CA PRO A 53 -22.87 -9.86 -1.48
C PRO A 53 -21.58 -10.09 -0.68
N PRO A 54 -20.61 -10.85 -1.19
CA PRO A 54 -19.39 -11.16 -0.45
C PRO A 54 -18.57 -9.90 -0.15
N PRO A 55 -17.94 -9.82 1.03
CA PRO A 55 -17.02 -8.73 1.35
C PRO A 55 -15.72 -8.85 0.56
N LEU A 56 -15.05 -7.71 0.34
CA LEU A 56 -13.61 -7.70 0.07
C LEU A 56 -12.86 -7.97 1.37
N VAL A 57 -12.20 -9.12 1.46
CA VAL A 57 -11.40 -9.48 2.63
C VAL A 57 -9.96 -9.02 2.41
N VAL A 58 -9.39 -8.34 3.41
CA VAL A 58 -8.00 -7.92 3.43
C VAL A 58 -7.28 -8.54 4.62
N ILE A 59 -6.13 -9.17 4.38
CA ILE A 59 -5.31 -9.77 5.44
C ILE A 59 -3.98 -9.01 5.52
N LEU A 60 -3.87 -8.19 6.56
CA LEU A 60 -2.68 -7.44 6.94
C LEU A 60 -1.81 -8.22 7.93
N GLY A 61 -0.53 -7.91 7.96
CA GLY A 61 0.40 -8.44 8.97
C GLY A 61 1.85 -8.46 8.50
N SER A 62 2.77 -8.56 9.45
CA SER A 62 4.20 -8.70 9.14
C SER A 62 4.50 -10.02 8.43
N THR A 63 5.68 -10.13 7.80
CA THR A 63 6.16 -11.44 7.34
C THR A 63 6.27 -12.43 8.53
N GLY A 64 6.00 -13.72 8.30
CA GLY A 64 6.10 -14.77 9.34
C GLY A 64 4.88 -14.97 10.27
N VAL A 65 3.78 -14.24 10.09
CA VAL A 65 2.58 -14.36 10.97
C VAL A 65 1.51 -15.34 10.48
N GLY A 66 1.71 -16.02 9.35
CA GLY A 66 0.73 -17.01 8.84
C GLY A 66 -0.35 -16.45 7.90
N LYS A 67 -0.11 -15.30 7.24
CA LYS A 67 -1.05 -14.70 6.29
C LYS A 67 -1.54 -15.67 5.19
N THR A 68 -0.61 -16.40 4.56
CA THR A 68 -0.92 -17.37 3.50
C THR A 68 -1.86 -18.46 4.02
N LYS A 69 -1.54 -19.03 5.20
CA LYS A 69 -2.37 -20.05 5.86
C LYS A 69 -3.82 -19.57 6.05
N LEU A 70 -4.02 -18.40 6.66
CA LEU A 70 -5.37 -17.87 6.86
C LEU A 70 -6.08 -17.59 5.52
N SER A 71 -5.39 -17.03 4.53
CA SER A 71 -6.00 -16.72 3.23
C SER A 71 -6.53 -17.97 2.51
N ILE A 72 -5.81 -19.10 2.61
CA ILE A 72 -6.22 -20.38 2.02
C ILE A 72 -7.40 -20.98 2.78
N GLU A 73 -7.37 -20.97 4.11
CA GLU A 73 -8.48 -21.44 4.94
C GLU A 73 -9.78 -20.70 4.63
N LEU A 74 -9.71 -19.36 4.52
CA LEU A 74 -10.86 -18.53 4.16
C LEU A 74 -11.31 -18.73 2.70
N ALA A 75 -10.38 -18.84 1.75
CA ALA A 75 -10.70 -19.09 0.34
C ALA A 75 -11.47 -20.41 0.16
N ARG A 76 -11.01 -21.49 0.80
CA ARG A 76 -11.68 -22.80 0.75
C ARG A 76 -13.06 -22.79 1.39
N ARG A 77 -13.21 -22.02 2.47
CA ARG A 77 -14.46 -21.96 3.24
C ARG A 77 -15.57 -21.18 2.54
N PHE A 78 -15.21 -20.09 1.84
CA PHE A 78 -16.17 -19.12 1.32
C PHE A 78 -16.14 -18.98 -0.22
N ASP A 79 -15.64 -20.00 -0.94
CA ASP A 79 -15.43 -19.96 -2.39
C ASP A 79 -14.71 -18.67 -2.84
N GLY A 80 -13.63 -18.36 -2.13
CA GLY A 80 -12.82 -17.17 -2.37
C GLY A 80 -11.66 -17.43 -3.32
N GLU A 81 -11.18 -16.35 -3.96
CA GLU A 81 -9.90 -16.35 -4.69
C GLU A 81 -8.94 -15.34 -4.06
N ILE A 82 -7.65 -15.69 -4.02
CA ILE A 82 -6.61 -14.93 -3.33
C ILE A 82 -5.90 -14.00 -4.31
N ILE A 83 -5.71 -12.74 -3.95
CA ILE A 83 -4.92 -11.75 -4.69
C ILE A 83 -3.67 -11.42 -3.86
N SER A 84 -2.49 -11.84 -4.34
CA SER A 84 -1.23 -11.56 -3.64
C SER A 84 -0.81 -10.10 -3.81
N ALA A 85 -0.74 -9.38 -2.70
CA ALA A 85 -0.29 -7.99 -2.60
C ALA A 85 1.15 -7.91 -2.03
N ASP A 86 2.09 -8.59 -2.67
CA ASP A 86 3.50 -8.56 -2.32
C ASP A 86 4.39 -8.19 -3.50
N SER A 87 5.11 -7.09 -3.37
CA SER A 87 5.97 -6.54 -4.43
C SER A 87 7.10 -7.45 -4.90
N MET A 88 7.48 -8.48 -4.14
CA MET A 88 8.50 -9.44 -4.56
C MET A 88 7.90 -10.73 -5.12
N GLN A 89 6.71 -11.13 -4.67
CA GLN A 89 6.06 -12.38 -5.12
C GLN A 89 5.44 -12.29 -6.52
N VAL A 90 5.29 -11.06 -7.04
CA VAL A 90 4.85 -10.82 -8.43
C VAL A 90 5.86 -11.32 -9.47
N TYR A 91 7.14 -11.44 -9.11
CA TYR A 91 8.18 -11.84 -10.07
C TYR A 91 8.29 -13.36 -10.22
N ARG A 92 8.73 -13.84 -11.38
CA ARG A 92 9.07 -15.24 -11.62
C ARG A 92 10.44 -15.59 -11.00
N GLY A 93 10.54 -16.78 -10.39
CA GLY A 93 11.74 -17.24 -9.68
C GLY A 93 11.90 -16.60 -8.30
N LEU A 94 12.95 -16.98 -7.57
CA LEU A 94 13.16 -16.60 -6.16
C LEU A 94 11.95 -16.98 -5.27
N ASP A 95 11.39 -18.17 -5.48
CA ASP A 95 10.18 -18.65 -4.80
C ASP A 95 10.44 -18.87 -3.30
N ILE A 96 11.59 -19.44 -2.93
CA ILE A 96 12.02 -19.67 -1.54
C ILE A 96 12.34 -18.32 -0.87
N VAL A 97 13.20 -17.50 -1.49
CA VAL A 97 13.61 -16.17 -1.00
C VAL A 97 12.40 -15.28 -0.68
N THR A 98 11.45 -15.22 -1.60
CA THR A 98 10.26 -14.37 -1.46
C THR A 98 9.12 -15.05 -0.71
N ALA A 99 9.33 -16.31 -0.30
CA ALA A 99 8.38 -17.20 0.36
C ALA A 99 6.99 -17.13 -0.26
N LYS A 100 6.95 -17.39 -1.56
CA LYS A 100 5.68 -17.60 -2.25
C LYS A 100 4.97 -18.81 -1.66
N ALA A 101 3.65 -18.81 -1.77
CA ALA A 101 2.88 -20.00 -1.48
C ALA A 101 3.42 -21.17 -2.31
N THR A 102 3.61 -22.34 -1.70
CA THR A 102 4.13 -23.52 -2.42
C THR A 102 3.13 -24.00 -3.48
N ARG A 103 3.52 -24.95 -4.33
CA ARG A 103 2.58 -25.50 -5.33
C ARG A 103 1.42 -26.23 -4.69
N GLU A 104 1.66 -26.90 -3.55
CA GLU A 104 0.66 -27.58 -2.75
C GLU A 104 -0.31 -26.59 -2.09
N GLU A 105 0.19 -25.44 -1.63
CA GLU A 105 -0.64 -24.34 -1.11
C GLU A 105 -1.46 -23.66 -2.22
N GLN A 106 -0.85 -23.42 -3.39
CA GLN A 106 -1.55 -22.85 -4.56
C GLN A 106 -2.60 -23.79 -5.14
N ALA A 107 -2.45 -25.11 -4.99
CA ALA A 107 -3.46 -26.09 -5.40
C ALA A 107 -4.72 -26.06 -4.53
N GLN A 108 -4.61 -25.56 -3.29
CA GLN A 108 -5.73 -25.50 -2.34
C GLN A 108 -6.66 -24.30 -2.56
N ALA A 109 -6.16 -23.22 -3.17
CA ALA A 109 -6.94 -22.03 -3.47
C ALA A 109 -6.29 -21.27 -4.64
N ARG A 110 -7.11 -20.72 -5.54
CA ARG A 110 -6.57 -19.94 -6.67
C ARG A 110 -5.88 -18.68 -6.18
N HIS A 111 -4.65 -18.46 -6.64
CA HIS A 111 -3.88 -17.25 -6.37
C HIS A 111 -3.72 -16.43 -7.65
N HIS A 112 -3.95 -15.14 -7.54
CA HIS A 112 -3.70 -14.12 -8.57
C HIS A 112 -2.47 -13.30 -8.22
N LEU A 113 -1.87 -12.71 -9.25
CA LEU A 113 -0.72 -11.79 -9.14
C LEU A 113 0.54 -12.40 -8.51
N LEU A 114 0.67 -13.73 -8.59
CA LEU A 114 1.95 -14.42 -8.38
C LEU A 114 2.61 -14.68 -9.73
N ASN A 115 3.93 -14.51 -9.83
CA ASN A 115 4.72 -14.84 -11.03
C ASN A 115 4.25 -14.14 -12.34
N VAL A 116 3.67 -12.95 -12.22
CA VAL A 116 3.15 -12.14 -13.33
C VAL A 116 4.19 -11.26 -14.02
N ALA A 117 5.32 -10.97 -13.37
CA ALA A 117 6.42 -10.16 -13.91
C ALA A 117 7.68 -11.00 -14.13
N THR A 118 8.47 -10.67 -15.15
CA THR A 118 9.80 -11.25 -15.34
C THR A 118 10.87 -10.44 -14.57
N PRO A 119 12.01 -11.05 -14.18
CA PRO A 119 13.06 -10.37 -13.41
C PRO A 119 13.59 -9.06 -13.99
N ASP A 120 13.58 -8.93 -15.31
CA ASP A 120 14.04 -7.76 -16.08
C ASP A 120 13.01 -6.62 -16.13
N GLN A 121 11.76 -6.86 -15.72
CA GLN A 121 10.69 -5.87 -15.76
C GLN A 121 10.60 -5.06 -14.47
N ALA A 122 10.22 -3.78 -14.59
CA ALA A 122 9.83 -2.98 -13.44
C ALA A 122 8.36 -3.24 -13.08
N PHE A 123 8.09 -3.69 -11.85
CA PHE A 123 6.73 -3.82 -11.33
C PHE A 123 6.42 -2.75 -10.28
N THR A 124 5.41 -1.91 -10.55
CA THR A 124 5.06 -0.76 -9.72
C THR A 124 3.70 -0.93 -9.06
N VAL A 125 3.35 -0.03 -8.13
CA VAL A 125 2.02 0.03 -7.54
C VAL A 125 0.92 0.27 -8.57
N ILE A 126 1.24 0.96 -9.68
CA ILE A 126 0.27 1.23 -10.74
C ILE A 126 -0.04 -0.07 -11.49
N HIS A 127 0.99 -0.83 -11.87
CA HIS A 127 0.82 -2.15 -12.49
C HIS A 127 0.01 -3.09 -11.58
N PHE A 128 0.33 -3.12 -10.28
CA PHE A 128 -0.43 -3.90 -9.30
C PHE A 128 -1.91 -3.51 -9.30
N ARG A 129 -2.20 -2.21 -9.15
CA ARG A 129 -3.58 -1.68 -9.05
C ARG A 129 -4.37 -2.01 -10.32
N GLU A 130 -3.79 -1.80 -11.50
CA GLU A 130 -4.45 -2.02 -12.78
C GLU A 130 -4.69 -3.50 -13.07
N ALA A 131 -3.85 -4.39 -12.56
CA ALA A 131 -4.06 -5.83 -12.64
C ALA A 131 -5.05 -6.34 -11.56
N ALA A 132 -5.02 -5.79 -10.34
CA ALA A 132 -5.81 -6.26 -9.21
C ALA A 132 -7.28 -5.83 -9.29
N LEU A 133 -7.57 -4.58 -9.65
CA LEU A 133 -8.94 -4.05 -9.63
C LEU A 133 -9.90 -4.85 -10.53
N PRO A 134 -9.57 -5.16 -11.81
CA PRO A 134 -10.45 -5.98 -12.65
C PRO A 134 -10.71 -7.38 -12.08
N ILE A 135 -9.74 -7.95 -11.37
CA ILE A 135 -9.89 -9.27 -10.73
C ILE A 135 -10.87 -9.16 -9.56
N ILE A 136 -10.71 -8.15 -8.71
CA ILE A 136 -11.59 -7.91 -7.56
C ILE A 136 -13.03 -7.67 -8.04
N ASP A 137 -13.21 -6.77 -9.00
CA ASP A 137 -14.54 -6.39 -9.52
C ASP A 137 -15.24 -7.62 -10.14
N ARG A 138 -14.53 -8.39 -10.98
CA ARG A 138 -15.04 -9.65 -11.56
C ARG A 138 -15.45 -10.66 -10.51
N LEU A 139 -14.70 -10.79 -9.41
CA LEU A 139 -15.02 -11.75 -8.35
C LEU A 139 -16.28 -11.35 -7.59
N LEU A 140 -16.41 -10.07 -7.26
CA LEU A 140 -17.61 -9.53 -6.61
C LEU A 140 -18.85 -9.69 -7.52
N GLU A 141 -18.72 -9.41 -8.82
CA GLU A 141 -19.77 -9.65 -9.82
C GLU A 141 -20.18 -11.12 -9.93
N GLN A 142 -19.23 -12.04 -9.77
CA GLN A 142 -19.45 -13.49 -9.76
C GLN A 142 -19.92 -14.02 -8.40
N ASN A 143 -20.17 -13.15 -7.42
CA ASN A 143 -20.53 -13.50 -6.05
C ASN A 143 -19.50 -14.44 -5.37
N ARG A 144 -18.22 -14.24 -5.69
CA ARG A 144 -17.07 -14.95 -5.10
C ARG A 144 -16.26 -13.99 -4.26
N MET A 145 -15.67 -14.48 -3.18
CA MET A 145 -15.01 -13.60 -2.20
C MET A 145 -13.57 -13.26 -2.62
N PRO A 146 -13.25 -11.99 -2.95
CA PRO A 146 -11.87 -11.59 -3.18
C PRO A 146 -11.11 -11.46 -1.85
N ILE A 147 -9.95 -12.10 -1.75
CA ILE A 147 -9.08 -12.06 -0.57
C ILE A 147 -7.74 -11.43 -0.94
N VAL A 148 -7.54 -10.17 -0.58
CA VAL A 148 -6.26 -9.46 -0.80
C VAL A 148 -5.34 -9.71 0.39
N VAL A 149 -4.18 -10.31 0.14
CA VAL A 149 -3.23 -10.70 1.20
C VAL A 149 -1.81 -10.35 0.79
N GLY A 150 -1.03 -9.74 1.69
CA GLY A 150 0.37 -9.46 1.37
C GLY A 150 1.11 -8.61 2.39
N GLY A 151 2.43 -8.53 2.24
CA GLY A 151 3.29 -7.70 3.07
C GLY A 151 3.46 -6.27 2.56
N THR A 152 3.08 -6.01 1.31
CA THR A 152 3.24 -4.69 0.69
C THR A 152 1.99 -3.86 0.92
N ASN A 153 1.84 -3.31 2.14
CA ASN A 153 0.67 -2.53 2.55
C ASN A 153 0.35 -1.35 1.61
N TYR A 154 1.36 -0.82 0.91
CA TYR A 154 1.17 0.23 -0.09
C TYR A 154 0.38 -0.24 -1.33
N TYR A 155 0.52 -1.51 -1.73
CA TYR A 155 -0.29 -2.12 -2.78
C TYR A 155 -1.74 -2.27 -2.33
N ILE A 156 -1.94 -2.76 -1.10
CA ILE A 156 -3.27 -2.87 -0.48
C ILE A 156 -3.95 -1.50 -0.39
N GLU A 157 -3.21 -0.46 0.01
CA GLU A 157 -3.70 0.92 0.04
C GLU A 157 -4.17 1.41 -1.34
N SER A 158 -3.49 1.01 -2.42
CA SER A 158 -3.83 1.44 -3.79
C SER A 158 -5.15 0.85 -4.33
N VAL A 159 -5.57 -0.31 -3.81
CA VAL A 159 -6.83 -0.98 -4.20
C VAL A 159 -7.98 -0.66 -3.27
N LEU A 160 -7.71 -0.32 -2.00
CA LEU A 160 -8.77 0.07 -1.07
C LEU A 160 -9.30 1.48 -1.34
N TRP A 161 -8.45 2.42 -1.73
CA TRP A 161 -8.84 3.81 -1.93
C TRP A 161 -8.65 4.27 -3.38
N GLN A 162 -9.47 5.24 -3.78
CA GLN A 162 -9.32 5.90 -5.06
C GLN A 162 -8.02 6.71 -5.08
N VAL A 163 -7.27 6.61 -6.18
CA VAL A 163 -6.05 7.38 -6.40
C VAL A 163 -6.15 7.98 -7.79
N LEU A 164 -6.14 9.32 -7.86
CA LEU A 164 -6.26 10.04 -9.14
C LEU A 164 -4.96 10.02 -9.93
N VAL A 165 -3.82 9.91 -9.26
CA VAL A 165 -2.52 9.77 -9.90
C VAL A 165 -2.47 8.41 -10.64
N GLY A 166 -2.27 8.45 -11.96
CA GLY A 166 -2.26 7.28 -12.84
C GLY A 166 -1.23 7.38 -13.96
N THR A 167 -1.47 6.62 -15.03
CA THR A 167 -0.66 6.51 -16.25
C THR A 167 -1.35 7.28 -17.39
N GLY A 168 -1.58 8.59 -17.29
CA GLY A 168 -2.06 9.38 -18.44
C GLY A 168 -3.47 9.10 -18.95
N ILE A 169 -4.20 8.09 -18.42
CA ILE A 169 -5.53 7.69 -18.90
C ILE A 169 -6.63 8.59 -18.31
N ARG A 170 -6.54 9.90 -18.54
CA ARG A 170 -7.65 10.83 -18.26
C ARG A 170 -8.56 11.02 -19.46
N GLU A 171 -8.04 10.91 -20.68
CA GLU A 171 -8.83 11.10 -21.91
C GLU A 171 -9.86 9.96 -22.15
N GLU A 172 -9.48 8.71 -21.90
CA GLU A 172 -10.37 7.54 -22.13
C GLU A 172 -11.57 7.51 -21.17
N ARG A 173 -11.38 7.91 -19.90
CA ARG A 173 -12.45 7.93 -18.88
C ARG A 173 -13.49 9.02 -19.12
N THR A 174 -13.07 10.15 -19.69
CA THR A 174 -13.96 11.27 -20.02
C THR A 174 -14.80 10.95 -21.26
N ARG A 175 -14.24 10.22 -22.23
CA ARG A 175 -14.98 9.68 -23.38
C ARG A 175 -16.02 8.63 -22.99
N ARG A 176 -15.69 7.68 -22.10
CA ARG A 176 -16.67 6.65 -21.66
C ARG A 176 -17.86 7.21 -20.88
N ARG A 177 -17.65 8.27 -20.08
CA ARG A 177 -18.75 8.95 -19.35
C ARG A 177 -19.67 9.77 -20.27
N THR A 178 -19.15 10.29 -21.38
CA THR A 178 -19.96 11.03 -22.36
C THR A 178 -20.70 10.10 -23.31
N THR A 179 -20.14 8.93 -23.62
CA THR A 179 -20.83 7.91 -24.44
C THR A 179 -21.89 7.11 -23.67
N SER A 180 -21.83 7.05 -22.34
CA SER A 180 -22.81 6.31 -21.51
C SER A 180 -24.00 7.14 -21.03
N SER A 181 -24.03 8.45 -21.32
CA SER A 181 -25.11 9.36 -20.93
C SER A 181 -26.02 9.78 -22.09
N SER A 182 -25.87 9.20 -23.28
CA SER A 182 -26.71 9.48 -24.44
C SER A 182 -27.20 8.19 -25.10
N SER A 183 -28.08 7.46 -24.43
CA SER A 183 -28.85 6.40 -25.08
C SER A 183 -30.14 6.13 -24.32
N GLN A 184 -31.08 7.06 -24.41
CA GLN A 184 -32.52 6.77 -24.39
C GLN A 184 -33.23 7.72 -25.38
N GLU A 185 -34.09 7.10 -26.20
CA GLU A 185 -35.12 7.67 -27.08
C GLU A 185 -34.67 8.43 -28.35
N GLU A 186 -34.81 7.81 -29.54
CA GLU A 186 -36.05 7.91 -30.33
C GLU A 186 -36.01 7.07 -31.62
N ASP A 187 -37.21 6.62 -31.98
CA ASP A 187 -37.57 5.73 -33.07
C ASP A 187 -37.79 6.51 -34.39
N ALA A 188 -37.70 5.79 -35.50
CA ALA A 188 -38.00 6.12 -36.90
C ALA A 188 -38.48 7.54 -37.32
N LYS A 189 -37.71 8.21 -38.21
CA LYS A 189 -38.12 8.67 -39.57
C LYS A 189 -37.05 9.54 -40.26
N ARG A 190 -36.70 9.19 -41.51
CA ARG A 190 -36.20 10.11 -42.56
C ARG A 190 -37.41 10.89 -43.16
N PRO A 191 -37.30 12.03 -43.88
CA PRO A 191 -36.10 12.68 -44.44
C PRO A 191 -36.10 14.26 -44.51
N LYS A 192 -35.04 14.81 -45.15
CA LYS A 192 -34.94 16.05 -45.97
C LYS A 192 -34.67 17.44 -45.34
N LEU A 193 -33.48 17.96 -45.73
CA LEU A 193 -33.15 19.25 -46.38
C LEU A 193 -33.67 20.60 -45.88
N SER A 194 -32.73 21.57 -45.90
CA SER A 194 -32.85 23.04 -45.98
C SER A 194 -33.36 23.73 -44.71
N SER A 195 -32.95 24.95 -44.32
CA SER A 195 -31.93 25.92 -44.71
C SER A 195 -32.16 27.14 -43.80
N SER A 196 -31.10 27.92 -43.54
CA SER A 196 -31.13 29.38 -43.33
C SER A 196 -31.63 29.93 -41.97
N LEU A 197 -30.78 30.72 -41.29
CA LEU A 197 -30.89 32.19 -41.10
C LEU A 197 -31.87 32.53 -39.94
N GLU A 198 -31.67 33.42 -38.99
CA GLU A 198 -30.91 34.66 -38.78
C GLU A 198 -30.85 34.87 -37.24
N GLU A 199 -29.74 35.34 -36.66
CA GLU A 199 -29.55 36.71 -36.17
C GLU A 199 -30.78 37.38 -35.51
N SER A 200 -30.65 37.76 -34.23
CA SER A 200 -30.85 39.17 -33.83
C SER A 200 -30.57 39.40 -32.34
N GLU A 201 -29.98 40.56 -32.13
CA GLU A 201 -29.47 41.13 -30.90
C GLU A 201 -30.55 41.82 -30.05
N SER A 202 -30.25 42.07 -28.77
CA SER A 202 -30.47 43.32 -28.00
C SER A 202 -30.43 42.96 -26.51
N GLY A 203 -29.49 43.47 -25.71
CA GLY A 203 -29.42 44.87 -25.22
C GLY A 203 -30.13 44.91 -23.87
N GLY A 204 -29.59 45.37 -22.74
CA GLY A 204 -28.34 45.98 -22.33
C GLY A 204 -28.64 46.63 -20.97
N ASN A 205 -27.73 46.62 -19.99
CA ASN A 205 -27.45 47.83 -19.21
C ASN A 205 -26.21 47.71 -18.31
N ARG A 206 -25.53 48.85 -18.22
CA ARG A 206 -24.36 49.18 -17.39
C ARG A 206 -24.74 49.25 -15.91
N GLU A 207 -23.81 48.87 -15.03
CA GLU A 207 -23.24 49.80 -14.03
C GLU A 207 -21.96 49.23 -13.39
N SER A 208 -21.06 50.17 -13.11
CA SER A 208 -19.63 50.06 -12.81
C SER A 208 -19.30 49.81 -11.34
N ALA A 209 -18.23 49.06 -11.03
CA ALA A 209 -17.13 49.48 -10.13
C ALA A 209 -16.06 48.39 -9.86
N LYS A 210 -14.81 48.79 -10.10
CA LYS A 210 -13.53 48.43 -9.44
C LYS A 210 -12.81 47.13 -9.81
N GLU A 211 -11.74 47.34 -10.57
CA GLU A 211 -10.58 46.48 -10.81
C GLU A 211 -9.86 46.10 -9.51
N ASP A 212 -9.50 44.82 -9.41
CA ASP A 212 -8.30 44.34 -8.70
C ASP A 212 -7.61 43.31 -9.61
N ASP A 213 -6.32 43.51 -9.78
CA ASP A 213 -5.43 42.96 -10.80
C ASP A 213 -5.24 41.42 -10.68
N ALA A 214 -5.78 40.67 -11.63
CA ALA A 214 -5.51 39.24 -11.80
C ALA A 214 -5.07 38.96 -13.25
N LYS A 215 -3.78 38.68 -13.43
CA LYS A 215 -3.17 38.30 -14.72
C LYS A 215 -3.94 37.14 -15.38
N LYS A 216 -4.58 37.45 -16.50
CA LYS A 216 -5.40 36.54 -17.32
C LYS A 216 -4.50 35.64 -18.18
N VAL A 217 -4.64 34.33 -18.03
CA VAL A 217 -4.05 33.30 -18.90
C VAL A 217 -4.88 33.23 -20.18
N VAL A 218 -4.26 33.44 -21.34
CA VAL A 218 -4.89 33.27 -22.67
C VAL A 218 -4.21 32.09 -23.37
N GLY A 219 -4.99 31.09 -23.75
CA GLY A 219 -4.54 29.94 -24.52
C GLY A 219 -4.76 30.15 -26.02
N SER A 220 -3.76 29.82 -26.83
CA SER A 220 -3.91 29.60 -28.27
C SER A 220 -3.31 28.24 -28.62
N GLU A 221 -4.05 27.45 -29.38
CA GLU A 221 -3.70 26.09 -29.81
C GLU A 221 -2.73 26.13 -31.01
N ASN A 222 -1.71 25.26 -31.00
CA ASN A 222 -0.97 24.88 -32.20
C ASN A 222 -0.98 23.34 -32.33
N GLU A 223 -0.92 22.85 -33.57
CA GLU A 223 -1.19 21.47 -34.06
C GLU A 223 -0.27 20.34 -33.56
N SER A 224 0.31 20.43 -32.36
CA SER A 224 1.17 19.36 -31.82
C SER A 224 0.92 19.04 -30.34
N GLY A 225 -0.31 19.21 -29.85
CA GLY A 225 -0.85 18.58 -28.63
C GLY A 225 -0.15 18.85 -27.28
N ALA A 226 0.97 19.56 -27.24
CA ALA A 226 1.70 19.88 -26.02
C ALA A 226 1.29 21.28 -25.53
N GLN A 227 0.55 21.34 -24.41
CA GLN A 227 0.38 22.60 -23.68
C GLN A 227 1.73 23.02 -23.07
N VAL A 228 2.42 23.94 -23.74
CA VAL A 228 3.61 24.58 -23.18
C VAL A 228 3.15 25.59 -22.13
N VAL A 229 3.48 25.34 -20.87
CA VAL A 229 3.35 26.33 -19.79
C VAL A 229 4.28 27.50 -20.15
N LYS A 230 3.72 28.61 -20.65
CA LYS A 230 4.49 29.84 -20.89
C LYS A 230 4.89 30.45 -19.55
N ILE A 231 6.16 30.33 -19.22
CA ILE A 231 6.78 31.02 -18.10
C ILE A 231 7.23 32.40 -18.61
N ALA A 232 6.73 33.48 -18.01
CA ALA A 232 7.21 34.84 -18.29
C ALA A 232 8.58 35.04 -17.62
N ALA A 233 9.60 35.42 -18.41
CA ALA A 233 10.95 35.70 -17.92
C ALA A 233 11.11 37.21 -17.64
N SER A 234 11.78 37.55 -16.53
CA SER A 234 12.11 38.91 -16.12
C SER A 234 13.55 38.99 -15.58
N GLY A 235 14.55 38.83 -16.44
CA GLY A 235 15.98 39.00 -16.09
C GLY A 235 16.87 37.84 -16.55
N GLY A 236 18.20 38.01 -16.44
CA GLY A 236 19.18 37.03 -16.92
C GLY A 236 19.13 35.66 -16.21
N ASP A 237 18.86 35.65 -14.90
CA ASP A 237 18.69 34.40 -14.13
C ASP A 237 17.39 33.65 -14.52
N ASP A 238 16.34 34.38 -14.93
CA ASP A 238 15.08 33.80 -15.39
C ASP A 238 15.21 33.12 -16.75
N GLU A 239 16.11 33.60 -17.62
CA GLU A 239 16.37 33.00 -18.94
C GLU A 239 17.09 31.65 -18.80
N GLU A 240 18.12 31.57 -17.96
CA GLU A 240 18.86 30.32 -17.71
C GLU A 240 17.95 29.25 -17.07
N GLU A 241 17.12 29.63 -16.10
CA GLU A 241 16.16 28.70 -15.51
C GLU A 241 15.08 28.25 -16.50
N SER A 242 14.61 29.14 -17.38
CA SER A 242 13.63 28.81 -18.41
C SER A 242 14.20 27.83 -19.45
N GLU A 243 15.46 28.03 -19.86
CA GLU A 243 16.18 27.09 -20.73
C GLU A 243 16.36 25.72 -20.06
N LEU A 244 16.69 25.71 -18.76
CA LEU A 244 16.81 24.47 -17.99
C LEU A 244 15.48 23.69 -17.94
N VAL A 245 14.36 24.37 -17.70
CA VAL A 245 13.03 23.76 -17.69
C VAL A 245 12.69 23.19 -19.07
N ALA A 246 12.92 23.95 -20.14
CA ALA A 246 12.66 23.53 -21.52
C ALA A 246 13.49 22.29 -21.91
N ARG A 247 14.72 22.17 -21.41
CA ARG A 247 15.58 21.00 -21.62
C ARG A 247 15.15 19.77 -20.83
N VAL A 248 14.71 19.95 -19.58
CA VAL A 248 14.47 18.83 -18.64
C VAL A 248 13.07 18.23 -18.75
N LEU A 249 12.03 19.03 -18.93
CA LEU A 249 10.64 18.52 -18.99
C LEU A 249 10.38 17.46 -20.08
N PRO A 250 10.97 17.52 -21.29
CA PRO A 250 10.75 16.52 -22.32
C PRO A 250 11.48 15.19 -22.06
N MET A 251 12.46 15.15 -21.14
CA MET A 251 13.30 13.98 -20.91
C MET A 251 12.48 12.81 -20.39
N THR A 252 12.85 11.57 -20.77
CA THR A 252 12.23 10.33 -20.27
C THR A 252 12.52 10.12 -18.77
N THR A 253 11.79 9.21 -18.14
CA THR A 253 11.98 8.91 -16.71
C THR A 253 13.40 8.44 -16.42
N GLU A 254 13.95 7.58 -17.28
CA GLU A 254 15.33 7.06 -17.19
C GLU A 254 16.34 8.19 -17.33
N GLN A 255 16.10 9.13 -18.25
CA GLN A 255 16.96 10.30 -18.44
C GLN A 255 16.93 11.25 -17.24
N LEU A 256 15.75 11.49 -16.65
CA LEU A 256 15.61 12.28 -15.42
C LEU A 256 16.36 11.64 -14.25
N GLU A 257 16.35 10.30 -14.17
CA GLU A 257 17.08 9.56 -13.14
C GLU A 257 18.60 9.67 -13.26
N GLN A 258 19.15 10.13 -14.37
CA GLN A 258 20.59 10.41 -14.51
C GLN A 258 20.98 11.83 -14.05
N LEU A 259 20.01 12.72 -13.85
CA LEU A 259 20.28 14.09 -13.40
C LEU A 259 20.43 14.20 -11.89
N GLU A 260 21.18 15.21 -11.44
CA GLU A 260 21.35 15.50 -10.03
C GLU A 260 20.04 15.96 -9.37
N SER A 261 19.78 15.46 -8.15
CA SER A 261 18.53 15.74 -7.43
C SER A 261 18.24 17.23 -7.22
N PRO A 262 19.24 18.09 -6.89
CA PRO A 262 19.04 19.54 -6.80
C PRO A 262 18.63 20.20 -8.12
N VAL A 263 19.13 19.70 -9.26
CA VAL A 263 18.75 20.21 -10.60
C VAL A 263 17.28 19.92 -10.86
N LEU A 264 16.85 18.68 -10.61
CA LEU A 264 15.45 18.27 -10.74
C LEU A 264 14.53 19.03 -9.79
N HIS A 265 14.99 19.32 -8.57
CA HIS A 265 14.21 20.09 -7.59
C HIS A 265 14.01 21.55 -8.02
N ARG A 266 15.04 22.19 -8.62
CA ARG A 266 14.90 23.53 -9.20
C ARG A 266 13.88 23.56 -10.34
N VAL A 267 13.97 22.61 -11.27
CA VAL A 267 12.98 22.46 -12.35
C VAL A 267 11.58 22.27 -11.78
N LEU A 268 11.42 21.37 -10.80
CA LEU A 268 10.14 21.13 -10.13
C LEU A 268 9.61 22.41 -9.46
N ARG A 269 10.46 23.20 -8.80
CA ARG A 269 10.06 24.46 -8.15
C ARG A 269 9.49 25.46 -9.15
N ARG A 270 9.99 25.48 -10.39
CA ARG A 270 9.48 26.39 -11.43
C ARG A 270 8.13 25.96 -11.99
N VAL A 271 7.90 24.65 -12.14
CA VAL A 271 6.70 24.10 -12.81
C VAL A 271 5.59 23.65 -11.86
N ASP A 272 5.95 23.30 -10.62
CA ASP A 272 5.05 22.87 -9.54
C ASP A 272 5.65 23.23 -8.16
N PRO A 273 5.64 24.54 -7.80
CA PRO A 273 6.24 25.02 -6.54
C PRO A 273 5.62 24.36 -5.31
N VAL A 274 4.32 24.05 -5.34
CA VAL A 274 3.62 23.39 -4.22
C VAL A 274 4.18 21.98 -3.98
N SER A 275 4.40 21.19 -5.03
CA SER A 275 5.07 19.89 -4.88
C SER A 275 6.53 20.04 -4.46
N ALA A 276 7.24 21.06 -4.95
CA ALA A 276 8.63 21.30 -4.59
C ALA A 276 8.81 21.68 -3.10
N ASP A 277 7.88 22.44 -2.51
CA ASP A 277 7.90 22.79 -1.09
C ASP A 277 7.56 21.59 -0.20
N ARG A 278 6.70 20.69 -0.67
CA ARG A 278 6.35 19.45 0.04
C ARG A 278 7.43 18.39 -0.03
N LEU A 279 8.26 18.39 -1.08
CA LEU A 279 9.25 17.35 -1.33
C LEU A 279 10.65 17.82 -0.94
N HIS A 280 11.28 17.07 -0.02
CA HIS A 280 12.68 17.31 0.31
C HIS A 280 13.57 17.18 -0.95
N PRO A 281 14.54 18.08 -1.19
CA PRO A 281 15.38 18.08 -2.40
C PRO A 281 16.12 16.77 -2.67
N ASN A 282 16.50 16.04 -1.63
CA ASN A 282 17.15 14.72 -1.74
C ASN A 282 16.19 13.56 -2.09
N ASN A 283 14.88 13.81 -2.21
CA ASN A 283 13.90 12.77 -2.54
C ASN A 283 13.74 12.61 -4.05
N LYS A 284 14.85 12.31 -4.74
CA LYS A 284 14.96 12.22 -6.21
C LYS A 284 13.80 11.43 -6.82
N ARG A 285 13.47 10.26 -6.28
CA ARG A 285 12.37 9.40 -6.77
C ARG A 285 11.02 10.10 -6.81
N LYS A 286 10.67 10.85 -5.76
CA LYS A 286 9.39 11.58 -5.73
C LYS A 286 9.40 12.82 -6.62
N ILE A 287 10.56 13.47 -6.76
CA ILE A 287 10.73 14.62 -7.66
C ILE A 287 10.59 14.17 -9.11
N VAL A 288 11.31 13.11 -9.52
CA VAL A 288 11.17 12.49 -10.84
C VAL A 288 9.71 12.11 -11.08
N ARG A 289 9.03 11.47 -10.12
CA ARG A 289 7.61 11.11 -10.27
C ARG A 289 6.70 12.34 -10.44
N ALA A 290 6.96 13.45 -9.76
CA ALA A 290 6.17 14.67 -9.91
C ALA A 290 6.33 15.28 -11.32
N LEU A 291 7.56 15.31 -11.84
CA LEU A 291 7.85 15.76 -13.20
C LEU A 291 7.27 14.80 -14.26
N GLU A 292 7.36 13.49 -14.02
CA GLU A 292 6.77 12.46 -14.88
C GLU A 292 5.25 12.62 -14.99
N VAL A 293 4.57 12.85 -13.86
CA VAL A 293 3.12 13.11 -13.83
C VAL A 293 2.77 14.35 -14.63
N LEU A 294 3.52 15.44 -14.46
CA LEU A 294 3.31 16.66 -15.26
C LEU A 294 3.47 16.39 -16.76
N ARG A 295 4.48 15.61 -17.16
CA ARG A 295 4.73 15.21 -18.55
C ARG A 295 3.60 14.33 -19.11
N GLN A 296 3.08 13.40 -18.32
CA GLN A 296 2.07 12.42 -18.75
C GLN A 296 0.65 12.98 -18.76
N ASP A 297 0.26 13.71 -17.70
CA ASP A 297 -1.11 14.18 -17.50
C ASP A 297 -1.33 15.65 -17.94
N GLY A 298 -0.25 16.36 -18.30
CA GLY A 298 -0.28 17.79 -18.63
C GLY A 298 -0.62 18.71 -17.44
N GLN A 299 -0.80 18.15 -16.24
CA GLN A 299 -1.16 18.88 -15.03
C GLN A 299 -0.14 18.63 -13.92
N PRO A 300 0.22 19.65 -13.12
CA PRO A 300 1.08 19.48 -11.96
C PRO A 300 0.54 18.46 -10.97
N LEU A 301 1.43 17.68 -10.34
CA LEU A 301 1.06 16.69 -9.34
C LEU A 301 0.27 17.33 -8.18
N SER A 302 0.65 18.54 -7.76
CA SER A 302 -0.04 19.27 -6.70
C SER A 302 -1.52 19.51 -7.02
N ARG A 303 -1.86 19.78 -8.29
CA ARG A 303 -3.24 19.99 -8.74
C ARG A 303 -4.06 18.71 -8.65
N ILE A 304 -3.51 17.58 -9.11
CA ILE A 304 -4.18 16.27 -9.04
C ILE A 304 -4.43 15.87 -7.58
N LEU A 305 -3.45 16.13 -6.70
CA LEU A 305 -3.59 15.86 -5.27
C LEU A 305 -4.61 16.77 -4.59
N ALA A 306 -4.67 18.05 -4.97
CA ALA A 306 -5.67 18.99 -4.48
C ALA A 306 -7.09 18.55 -4.87
N GLU A 307 -7.29 18.12 -6.13
CA GLU A 307 -8.56 17.56 -6.59
C GLU A 307 -8.94 16.30 -5.81
N GLN A 308 -7.99 15.38 -5.60
CA GLN A 308 -8.24 14.16 -4.82
C GLN A 308 -8.65 14.48 -3.37
N ARG A 309 -8.03 15.50 -2.76
CA ARG A 309 -8.39 15.97 -1.42
C ARG A 309 -9.77 16.63 -1.38
N GLY A 310 -10.17 17.28 -2.46
CA GLY A 310 -11.48 17.95 -2.58
C GLY A 310 -12.66 17.00 -2.79
N GLN A 311 -12.41 15.73 -3.14
CA GLN A 311 -13.47 14.73 -3.26
C GLN A 311 -14.09 14.40 -1.89
N ALA A 312 -15.39 14.09 -1.87
CA ALA A 312 -16.03 13.56 -0.67
C ALA A 312 -15.35 12.25 -0.23
N GLY A 313 -14.89 12.18 1.02
CA GLY A 313 -14.07 11.07 1.54
C GLY A 313 -12.58 11.11 1.12
N GLY A 314 -12.15 12.17 0.43
CA GLY A 314 -10.77 12.42 0.04
C GLY A 314 -9.90 12.91 1.19
N SER A 315 -8.60 12.62 1.10
CA SER A 315 -7.60 12.95 2.11
C SER A 315 -6.21 13.13 1.49
N GLN A 316 -5.24 13.54 2.33
CA GLN A 316 -3.83 13.63 1.93
C GLN A 316 -3.22 12.30 1.48
N LEU A 317 -3.82 11.16 1.89
CA LEU A 317 -3.29 9.81 1.63
C LEU A 317 -3.98 9.11 0.44
N GLY A 318 -5.14 9.59 0.01
CA GLY A 318 -5.98 8.92 -0.98
C GLY A 318 -7.33 9.59 -1.11
N GLY A 319 -8.04 9.30 -2.19
CA GLY A 319 -9.46 9.61 -2.38
C GLY A 319 -10.38 8.70 -1.54
N PRO A 320 -11.70 8.69 -1.82
CA PRO A 320 -12.67 7.88 -1.10
C PRO A 320 -12.37 6.38 -1.19
N LEU A 321 -12.94 5.62 -0.26
CA LEU A 321 -12.89 4.16 -0.27
C LEU A 321 -13.57 3.61 -1.55
N ARG A 322 -12.94 2.64 -2.22
CA ARG A 322 -13.45 2.05 -3.47
C ARG A 322 -14.63 1.12 -3.24
N TYR A 323 -14.52 0.32 -2.18
CA TYR A 323 -15.48 -0.73 -1.85
C TYR A 323 -16.12 -0.40 -0.52
N ARG A 324 -17.45 -0.48 -0.42
CA ARG A 324 -18.17 -0.24 0.84
C ARG A 324 -18.08 -1.44 1.78
N ASN A 325 -18.11 -2.64 1.20
CA ASN A 325 -18.12 -3.89 1.92
C ASN A 325 -16.68 -4.45 2.05
N VAL A 326 -15.97 -4.05 3.10
CA VAL A 326 -14.56 -4.45 3.34
C VAL A 326 -14.37 -4.98 4.75
N VAL A 327 -13.76 -6.16 4.87
CA VAL A 327 -13.37 -6.75 6.16
C VAL A 327 -11.85 -6.82 6.22
N ILE A 328 -11.24 -6.12 7.19
CA ILE A 328 -9.78 -6.08 7.34
C ILE A 328 -9.38 -6.87 8.58
N PHE A 329 -8.66 -7.97 8.38
CA PHE A 329 -7.97 -8.68 9.46
C PHE A 329 -6.53 -8.21 9.58
N TRP A 330 -6.07 -7.98 10.80
CA TRP A 330 -4.66 -7.75 11.09
C TRP A 330 -4.10 -8.85 11.97
N LEU A 331 -3.25 -9.69 11.40
CA LEU A 331 -2.53 -10.74 12.14
C LEU A 331 -1.40 -10.10 12.93
N ARG A 332 -1.48 -10.24 14.25
CA ARG A 332 -0.55 -9.70 15.23
C ARG A 332 0.22 -10.84 15.88
N CYS A 333 1.45 -10.57 16.24
CA CYS A 333 2.32 -11.52 16.93
C CYS A 333 3.20 -10.71 17.87
N GLU A 334 3.43 -11.23 19.06
CA GLU A 334 4.45 -10.70 19.97
C GLU A 334 5.82 -10.66 19.26
N GLN A 335 6.58 -9.59 19.49
CA GLN A 335 7.81 -9.32 18.72
C GLN A 335 8.91 -10.34 18.97
N GLU A 336 9.06 -10.85 20.19
CA GLU A 336 10.09 -11.86 20.52
C GLU A 336 9.78 -13.18 19.84
N THR A 337 8.55 -13.67 20.02
CA THR A 337 8.02 -14.85 19.33
C THR A 337 8.13 -14.70 17.80
N LEU A 338 7.82 -13.52 17.26
CA LEU A 338 7.96 -13.24 15.83
C LEU A 338 9.42 -13.31 15.38
N ASN A 339 10.36 -12.72 16.11
CA ASN A 339 11.79 -12.76 15.77
C ASN A 339 12.31 -14.20 15.73
N ALA A 340 11.93 -15.03 16.71
CA ALA A 340 12.29 -16.45 16.74
C ALA A 340 11.78 -17.17 15.47
N ARG A 341 10.50 -16.97 15.11
CA ARG A 341 9.91 -17.55 13.88
C ARG A 341 10.62 -17.08 12.61
N LEU A 342 10.97 -15.80 12.53
CA LEU A 342 11.69 -15.27 11.37
C LEU A 342 13.08 -15.87 11.24
N ASN A 343 13.77 -16.11 12.35
CA ASN A 343 15.07 -16.78 12.35
C ASN A 343 14.93 -18.24 11.89
N SER A 344 14.04 -19.01 12.51
CA SER A 344 13.78 -20.41 12.13
C SER A 344 13.32 -20.55 10.68
N ARG A 345 12.58 -19.56 10.18
CA ARG A 345 12.18 -19.51 8.77
C ARG A 345 13.39 -19.36 7.84
N VAL A 346 14.37 -18.52 8.16
CA VAL A 346 15.61 -18.43 7.37
C VAL A 346 16.34 -19.78 7.38
N ASP A 347 16.39 -20.45 8.53
CA ASP A 347 17.00 -21.78 8.63
C ASP A 347 16.25 -22.82 7.77
N SER A 348 14.91 -22.75 7.76
CA SER A 348 14.08 -23.57 6.87
C SER A 348 14.29 -23.25 5.38
N MET A 349 14.50 -21.98 5.02
CA MET A 349 14.81 -21.58 3.64
C MET A 349 16.12 -22.22 3.19
N VAL A 350 17.15 -22.24 4.03
CA VAL A 350 18.42 -22.94 3.73
C VAL A 350 18.17 -24.42 3.48
N ALA A 351 17.41 -25.08 4.36
CA ALA A 351 17.06 -26.50 4.18
C ALA A 351 16.25 -26.79 2.91
N GLN A 352 15.51 -25.80 2.40
CA GLN A 352 14.75 -25.89 1.14
C GLN A 352 15.59 -25.64 -0.12
N GLY A 353 16.88 -25.31 0.01
CA GLY A 353 17.75 -25.01 -1.11
C GLY A 353 17.83 -23.52 -1.48
N LEU A 354 17.75 -22.63 -0.48
CA LEU A 354 17.93 -21.18 -0.67
C LEU A 354 19.18 -20.85 -1.48
N LEU A 355 20.32 -21.47 -1.16
CA LEU A 355 21.59 -21.15 -1.80
C LEU A 355 21.58 -21.53 -3.29
N ALA A 356 21.08 -22.72 -3.62
CA ALA A 356 20.90 -23.14 -5.01
C ALA A 356 19.98 -22.20 -5.80
N GLU A 357 18.87 -21.74 -5.20
CA GLU A 357 17.93 -20.81 -5.84
C GLU A 357 18.59 -19.46 -6.17
N ILE A 358 19.26 -18.84 -5.19
CA ILE A 358 19.90 -17.54 -5.39
C ILE A 358 21.10 -17.63 -6.33
N ARG A 359 21.85 -18.74 -6.31
CA ARG A 359 22.94 -19.02 -7.23
C ARG A 359 22.45 -19.09 -8.67
N GLN A 360 21.42 -19.89 -8.92
CA GLN A 360 20.81 -20.02 -10.24
C GLN A 360 20.29 -18.67 -10.74
N PHE A 361 19.63 -17.91 -9.87
CA PHE A 361 19.12 -16.59 -10.23
C PHE A 361 20.26 -15.61 -10.57
N TYR A 362 21.30 -15.56 -9.73
CA TYR A 362 22.46 -14.69 -9.90
C TYR A 362 23.17 -14.95 -11.23
N GLU A 363 23.48 -16.21 -11.54
CA GLU A 363 24.18 -16.57 -12.78
C GLU A 363 23.39 -16.23 -14.03
N ARG A 364 22.05 -16.30 -13.96
CA ARG A 364 21.18 -16.07 -15.12
C ARG A 364 20.83 -14.59 -15.34
N PHE A 365 20.60 -13.85 -14.26
CA PHE A 365 19.99 -12.52 -14.35
C PHE A 365 20.87 -11.39 -13.82
N VAL A 366 22.00 -11.69 -13.18
CA VAL A 366 22.87 -10.67 -12.57
C VAL A 366 24.29 -10.74 -13.13
N LYS A 367 24.96 -11.88 -13.00
CA LYS A 367 26.35 -12.10 -13.46
C LYS A 367 26.59 -11.71 -14.94
N PRO A 368 25.66 -11.90 -15.89
CA PRO A 368 25.88 -11.53 -17.29
C PRO A 368 25.86 -10.01 -17.56
N TYR A 369 25.50 -9.19 -16.58
CA TYR A 369 25.31 -7.75 -16.72
C TYR A 369 26.24 -7.01 -15.76
N ASP A 370 26.88 -5.93 -16.23
CA ASP A 370 27.81 -5.16 -15.40
C ASP A 370 27.12 -4.02 -14.62
N ASP A 371 25.96 -3.54 -15.08
CA ASP A 371 25.21 -2.43 -14.49
C ASP A 371 23.94 -2.91 -13.75
N ASN A 372 24.13 -3.62 -12.63
CA ASN A 372 23.03 -4.15 -11.83
C ASN A 372 22.57 -3.15 -10.75
N ASP A 373 21.33 -2.64 -10.88
CA ASP A 373 20.72 -1.78 -9.86
C ASP A 373 19.92 -2.59 -8.81
N PHE A 374 20.55 -2.89 -7.67
CA PHE A 374 19.92 -3.56 -6.51
C PHE A 374 18.85 -2.70 -5.79
N HIS A 375 18.55 -1.51 -6.31
CA HIS A 375 17.45 -0.67 -5.86
C HIS A 375 16.22 -0.69 -6.79
N ARG A 376 16.21 -1.57 -7.80
CA ARG A 376 15.11 -1.78 -8.75
C ARG A 376 14.64 -3.23 -8.84
N GLY A 377 13.41 -3.38 -9.33
CA GLY A 377 12.82 -4.68 -9.66
C GLY A 377 12.89 -5.71 -8.55
N ILE A 378 13.10 -6.96 -8.94
CA ILE A 378 13.28 -8.12 -8.06
C ILE A 378 14.61 -8.09 -7.29
N LEU A 379 15.62 -7.36 -7.77
CA LEU A 379 16.94 -7.27 -7.13
C LEU A 379 16.89 -6.56 -5.76
N GLN A 380 15.82 -5.83 -5.48
CA GLN A 380 15.53 -5.24 -4.17
C GLN A 380 15.21 -6.27 -3.08
N SER A 381 14.87 -7.51 -3.47
CA SER A 381 14.39 -8.57 -2.59
C SER A 381 15.32 -8.80 -1.40
N ILE A 382 14.69 -8.96 -0.23
CA ILE A 382 15.38 -9.36 0.99
C ILE A 382 15.66 -10.86 0.87
N GLY A 383 16.92 -11.26 1.01
CA GLY A 383 17.39 -12.63 0.85
C GLY A 383 18.17 -12.90 -0.42
N PHE A 384 18.24 -11.94 -1.34
CA PHE A 384 19.12 -12.03 -2.51
C PHE A 384 20.33 -11.09 -2.39
N LYS A 385 20.09 -9.78 -2.25
CA LYS A 385 21.16 -8.76 -2.20
C LYS A 385 22.14 -8.97 -1.04
N GLU A 386 21.67 -9.57 0.06
CA GLU A 386 22.51 -9.90 1.21
C GLU A 386 23.59 -10.95 0.88
N PHE A 387 23.41 -11.74 -0.19
CA PHE A 387 24.32 -12.81 -0.61
C PHE A 387 25.20 -12.44 -1.79
N VAL A 388 24.98 -11.29 -2.46
CA VAL A 388 25.73 -10.90 -3.67
C VAL A 388 27.24 -10.99 -3.48
N ARG A 389 27.76 -10.51 -2.34
CA ARG A 389 29.20 -10.61 -2.01
C ARG A 389 29.72 -12.04 -1.95
N TYR A 390 28.90 -12.97 -1.44
CA TYR A 390 29.23 -14.39 -1.44
C TYR A 390 29.16 -14.96 -2.87
N LEU A 391 28.13 -14.56 -3.63
CA LEU A 391 27.86 -15.07 -4.97
C LEU A 391 28.89 -14.62 -6.03
N GLU A 392 29.47 -13.44 -5.85
CA GLU A 392 30.57 -12.90 -6.65
C GLU A 392 31.89 -13.62 -6.38
N LYS A 393 32.16 -13.95 -5.11
CA LYS A 393 33.44 -14.52 -4.68
C LYS A 393 33.54 -16.03 -4.95
N TYR A 394 32.43 -16.74 -4.82
CA TYR A 394 32.40 -18.20 -4.84
C TYR A 394 31.48 -18.76 -5.94
N ASP A 395 31.75 -19.98 -6.36
CA ASP A 395 31.00 -20.71 -7.40
C ASP A 395 30.22 -21.90 -6.82
N ARG A 396 29.64 -22.70 -7.73
CA ARG A 396 28.79 -23.84 -7.38
C ARG A 396 29.54 -24.95 -6.64
N ASP A 397 30.85 -25.10 -6.86
CA ASP A 397 31.64 -26.12 -6.19
C ASP A 397 31.79 -25.76 -4.72
N GLN A 398 32.03 -24.48 -4.44
CA GLN A 398 32.05 -23.98 -3.07
C GLN A 398 30.66 -24.03 -2.41
N ASP A 399 29.60 -23.71 -3.14
CA ASP A 399 28.22 -23.82 -2.64
C ASP A 399 27.96 -25.25 -2.10
N ARG A 400 28.34 -26.27 -2.89
CA ARG A 400 28.22 -27.69 -2.51
C ARG A 400 29.02 -28.03 -1.25
N LEU A 401 30.29 -27.63 -1.18
CA LEU A 401 31.15 -27.88 -0.01
C LEU A 401 30.56 -27.26 1.26
N VAL A 402 30.00 -26.05 1.15
CA VAL A 402 29.38 -25.35 2.27
C VAL A 402 28.08 -26.02 2.71
N GLU A 403 27.24 -26.46 1.76
CA GLU A 403 26.02 -27.21 2.07
C GLU A 403 26.31 -28.54 2.76
N GLU A 404 27.28 -29.31 2.25
CA GLU A 404 27.75 -30.56 2.87
C GLU A 404 28.27 -30.31 4.31
N ALA A 405 29.04 -29.24 4.52
CA ALA A 405 29.54 -28.86 5.84
C ALA A 405 28.44 -28.38 6.79
N MET A 406 27.36 -27.76 6.29
CA MET A 406 26.21 -27.36 7.12
C MET A 406 25.32 -28.55 7.49
N ALA A 407 25.22 -29.56 6.61
CA ALA A 407 24.44 -30.77 6.85
C ALA A 407 25.14 -31.74 7.81
N ALA A 408 26.48 -31.76 7.82
CA ALA A 408 27.27 -32.47 8.81
C ALA A 408 27.18 -31.78 10.18
N THR A 409 26.09 -32.02 10.92
CA THR A 409 25.78 -31.46 12.25
C THR A 409 26.74 -31.90 13.38
N GLY A 410 27.94 -32.37 13.05
CA GLY A 410 28.97 -32.83 14.00
C GLY A 410 30.11 -31.81 14.11
N GLU A 411 30.64 -31.69 15.33
CA GLU A 411 31.73 -30.79 15.74
C GLU A 411 32.77 -30.50 14.66
N GLY A 412 32.98 -29.20 14.42
CA GLY A 412 34.02 -28.56 13.61
C GLY A 412 34.84 -29.46 12.70
N ALA A 413 34.51 -29.48 11.41
CA ALA A 413 35.47 -29.89 10.39
C ALA A 413 36.79 -29.16 10.64
N ALA A 414 37.89 -29.90 10.80
CA ALA A 414 39.21 -29.35 11.13
C ALA A 414 39.65 -28.24 10.16
N ASN A 415 39.09 -28.23 8.94
CA ASN A 415 39.15 -27.14 7.99
C ASN A 415 37.74 -26.89 7.39
N PRO A 416 36.99 -25.87 7.86
CA PRO A 416 35.72 -25.50 7.23
C PRO A 416 35.96 -24.95 5.82
N PRO A 417 35.00 -25.10 4.88
CA PRO A 417 35.09 -24.51 3.55
C PRO A 417 35.28 -22.99 3.64
N GLU A 418 36.10 -22.41 2.76
CA GLU A 418 36.45 -20.98 2.79
C GLU A 418 35.21 -20.06 2.72
N GLY A 419 34.16 -20.51 2.04
CA GLY A 419 32.91 -19.75 1.88
C GLY A 419 31.99 -19.78 3.10
N LEU A 420 32.14 -20.76 4.01
CA LEU A 420 31.21 -20.95 5.13
C LEU A 420 31.12 -19.73 6.08
N PRO A 421 32.23 -19.07 6.48
CA PRO A 421 32.16 -17.87 7.31
C PRO A 421 31.41 -16.72 6.63
N LEU A 422 31.64 -16.51 5.32
CA LEU A 422 30.97 -15.44 4.58
C LEU A 422 29.48 -15.76 4.41
N LEU A 423 29.11 -17.00 4.12
CA LEU A 423 27.71 -17.43 4.03
C LEU A 423 26.98 -17.22 5.36
N ARG A 424 27.59 -17.59 6.49
CA ARG A 424 27.02 -17.35 7.84
C ARG A 424 26.76 -15.87 8.08
N SER A 425 27.70 -15.00 7.71
CA SER A 425 27.51 -13.55 7.80
C SER A 425 26.35 -13.05 6.93
N CYS A 426 26.19 -13.60 5.73
CA CYS A 426 25.05 -13.27 4.85
C CYS A 426 23.71 -13.71 5.47
N LEU A 427 23.66 -14.91 6.07
CA LEU A 427 22.48 -15.45 6.76
C LEU A 427 22.10 -14.62 8.00
N ASP A 428 23.09 -14.21 8.80
CA ASP A 428 22.85 -13.35 9.97
C ASP A 428 22.32 -11.98 9.54
N ASN A 429 22.87 -11.42 8.46
CA ASN A 429 22.36 -10.18 7.88
C ASN A 429 20.93 -10.35 7.36
N LEU A 430 20.62 -11.45 6.66
CA LEU A 430 19.26 -11.79 6.21
C LEU A 430 18.26 -11.83 7.39
N LYS A 431 18.60 -12.52 8.48
CA LYS A 431 17.78 -12.55 9.70
C LYS A 431 17.51 -11.15 10.23
N LEU A 432 18.55 -10.33 10.35
CA LEU A 432 18.47 -8.97 10.86
C LEU A 432 17.64 -8.03 9.94
N VAL A 433 17.82 -8.07 8.62
CA VAL A 433 17.03 -7.22 7.71
C VAL A 433 15.56 -7.66 7.65
N THR A 434 15.28 -8.95 7.79
CA THR A 434 13.91 -9.49 7.86
C THR A 434 13.18 -9.00 9.10
N GLN A 435 13.85 -8.99 10.26
CA GLN A 435 13.30 -8.41 11.50
C GLN A 435 13.08 -6.89 11.39
N ARG A 436 13.99 -6.16 10.72
CA ARG A 436 13.79 -4.71 10.46
C ARG A 436 12.60 -4.48 9.55
N TYR A 437 12.42 -5.33 8.54
CA TYR A 437 11.29 -5.25 7.62
C TYR A 437 9.95 -5.49 8.32
N SER A 438 9.85 -6.49 9.20
CA SER A 438 8.62 -6.74 9.97
C SER A 438 8.23 -5.53 10.85
N LYS A 439 9.20 -4.90 11.52
CA LYS A 439 8.99 -3.65 12.28
C LYS A 439 8.54 -2.49 11.40
N LYS A 440 9.12 -2.34 10.20
CA LYS A 440 8.71 -1.33 9.23
C LYS A 440 7.26 -1.53 8.77
N GLN A 441 6.85 -2.77 8.53
CA GLN A 441 5.46 -3.12 8.19
C GLN A 441 4.50 -2.74 9.33
N LEU A 442 4.83 -3.10 10.57
CA LEU A 442 4.03 -2.73 11.75
C LEU A 442 3.89 -1.22 11.88
N LYS A 443 4.99 -0.47 11.75
CA LYS A 443 4.96 1.00 11.78
C LYS A 443 4.07 1.57 10.67
N TRP A 444 4.15 1.00 9.47
CA TRP A 444 3.31 1.42 8.34
C TRP A 444 1.83 1.21 8.62
N ILE A 445 1.43 0.02 9.09
CA ILE A 445 0.02 -0.29 9.41
C ILE A 445 -0.49 0.67 10.48
N ASN A 446 0.23 0.83 11.59
CA ASN A 446 -0.17 1.76 12.65
C ASN A 446 -0.37 3.18 12.11
N HIS A 447 0.59 3.70 11.35
CA HIS A 447 0.55 5.08 10.87
C HIS A 447 -0.47 5.34 9.75
N ARG A 448 -0.81 4.33 8.94
CA ARG A 448 -1.65 4.50 7.74
C ARG A 448 -3.09 4.02 7.92
N PHE A 449 -3.31 3.06 8.82
CA PHE A 449 -4.59 2.40 9.00
C PHE A 449 -5.22 2.67 10.39
N LEU A 450 -4.42 2.94 11.42
CA LEU A 450 -4.92 3.14 12.80
C LEU A 450 -4.77 4.56 13.34
N VAL A 451 -4.14 5.47 12.60
CA VAL A 451 -4.09 6.87 12.97
C VAL A 451 -5.42 7.53 12.63
N ASP A 452 -5.99 8.24 13.62
CA ASP A 452 -7.15 9.10 13.42
C ASP A 452 -6.83 10.21 12.42
N GLY A 453 -7.73 10.38 11.45
CA GLY A 453 -7.58 11.36 10.40
C GLY A 453 -8.83 11.49 9.54
N PRO A 454 -8.83 12.41 8.57
CA PRO A 454 -9.98 12.69 7.70
C PRO A 454 -10.29 11.54 6.74
N ARG A 455 -9.41 10.55 6.63
CA ARG A 455 -9.57 9.39 5.76
C ARG A 455 -10.48 8.36 6.42
N GLU A 456 -11.51 7.94 5.70
CA GLU A 456 -12.30 6.78 6.08
C GLU A 456 -11.43 5.52 5.98
N VAL A 457 -11.35 4.77 7.07
CA VAL A 457 -10.66 3.48 7.15
C VAL A 457 -11.63 2.46 7.70
N PRO A 458 -11.88 1.33 7.00
CA PRO A 458 -12.74 0.27 7.50
C PRO A 458 -12.29 -0.27 8.86
N PRO A 459 -13.20 -0.83 9.67
CA PRO A 459 -12.85 -1.49 10.92
C PRO A 459 -11.77 -2.56 10.73
N ILE A 460 -10.79 -2.59 11.64
CA ILE A 460 -9.64 -3.51 11.57
C ILE A 460 -9.72 -4.48 12.73
N TYR A 461 -9.84 -5.75 12.43
CA TYR A 461 -10.04 -6.81 13.40
C TYR A 461 -8.72 -7.50 13.72
N PRO A 462 -8.24 -7.48 14.98
CA PRO A 462 -6.99 -8.09 15.35
C PRO A 462 -7.15 -9.61 15.49
N LEU A 463 -6.19 -10.37 14.95
CA LEU A 463 -6.09 -11.81 15.18
C LEU A 463 -4.71 -12.11 15.78
N ASP A 464 -4.66 -12.68 16.97
CA ASP A 464 -3.39 -13.01 17.63
C ASP A 464 -2.85 -14.35 17.12
N THR A 465 -1.64 -14.32 16.57
CA THR A 465 -0.96 -15.47 15.98
C THR A 465 0.21 -15.94 16.84
N THR A 466 0.38 -15.39 18.06
CA THR A 466 1.51 -15.68 18.96
C THR A 466 1.55 -17.15 19.39
N ASP A 467 0.39 -17.80 19.56
CA ASP A 467 0.30 -19.22 19.84
C ASP A 467 -0.29 -19.98 18.63
N VAL A 468 0.56 -20.72 17.91
CA VAL A 468 0.15 -21.49 16.72
C VAL A 468 -0.68 -22.71 17.11
N SER A 469 -0.52 -23.25 18.33
CA SER A 469 -1.25 -24.44 18.77
C SER A 469 -2.76 -24.17 18.88
N ARG A 470 -3.12 -22.91 19.17
CA ARG A 470 -4.50 -22.43 19.28
C ARG A 470 -5.02 -21.74 18.02
N TRP A 471 -4.32 -21.88 16.88
CA TRP A 471 -4.66 -21.21 15.62
C TRP A 471 -6.15 -21.25 15.27
N THR A 472 -6.76 -22.44 15.34
CA THR A 472 -8.18 -22.61 14.99
C THR A 472 -9.12 -21.85 15.92
N GLU A 473 -8.78 -21.78 17.20
CA GLU A 473 -9.59 -21.15 18.24
C GLU A 473 -9.50 -19.62 18.19
N ILE A 474 -8.29 -19.07 18.00
CA ILE A 474 -8.01 -17.64 18.19
C ILE A 474 -7.77 -16.87 16.89
N VAL A 475 -7.55 -17.57 15.76
CA VAL A 475 -7.31 -16.94 14.45
C VAL A 475 -8.42 -17.28 13.46
N SER A 476 -8.50 -18.54 13.03
CA SER A 476 -9.38 -18.91 11.91
C SER A 476 -10.85 -18.97 12.32
N GLY A 477 -11.16 -19.51 13.50
CA GLY A 477 -12.53 -19.54 14.04
C GLY A 477 -13.16 -18.14 14.15
N PRO A 478 -12.53 -17.17 14.82
CA PRO A 478 -13.03 -15.79 14.89
C PRO A 478 -13.15 -15.13 13.52
N ALA A 479 -12.19 -15.34 12.61
CA ALA A 479 -12.25 -14.79 11.25
C ALA A 479 -13.44 -15.34 10.45
N VAL A 480 -13.66 -16.66 10.52
CA VAL A 480 -14.79 -17.34 9.88
C VAL A 480 -16.12 -16.82 10.43
N ARG A 481 -16.28 -16.76 11.76
CA ARG A 481 -17.51 -16.26 12.38
C ARG A 481 -17.80 -14.81 11.99
N LEU A 482 -16.77 -13.97 11.89
CA LEU A 482 -16.94 -12.57 11.49
C LEU A 482 -17.41 -12.46 10.03
N ILE A 483 -16.82 -13.24 9.11
CA ILE A 483 -17.24 -13.25 7.70
C ILE A 483 -18.65 -13.83 7.57
N GLU A 484 -18.98 -14.91 8.28
CA GLU A 484 -20.33 -15.50 8.28
C GLU A 484 -21.37 -14.48 8.73
N ALA A 485 -21.09 -13.75 9.82
CA ALA A 485 -21.96 -12.67 10.31
C ALA A 485 -22.13 -11.55 9.27
N HIS A 486 -21.04 -11.20 8.58
CA HIS A 486 -21.06 -10.19 7.53
C HIS A 486 -21.92 -10.61 6.33
N LEU A 487 -21.77 -11.86 5.89
CA LEU A 487 -22.57 -12.46 4.81
C LEU A 487 -24.06 -12.59 5.15
N SER A 488 -24.38 -12.76 6.44
CA SER A 488 -25.77 -12.79 6.93
C SER A 488 -26.38 -11.39 7.14
N GLY A 489 -25.66 -10.31 6.81
CA GLY A 489 -26.16 -8.94 6.92
C GLY A 489 -26.32 -8.43 8.35
N ILE A 490 -25.57 -9.00 9.29
CA ILE A 490 -25.58 -8.55 10.69
C ILE A 490 -24.98 -7.13 10.78
N GLU A 491 -25.66 -6.22 11.48
CA GLU A 491 -25.16 -4.85 11.68
C GLU A 491 -23.80 -4.80 12.40
N GLU A 492 -22.98 -3.81 12.07
CA GLU A 492 -21.62 -3.63 12.61
C GLU A 492 -21.56 -3.60 14.14
N SER A 493 -22.58 -3.06 14.80
CA SER A 493 -22.70 -3.00 16.26
C SER A 493 -22.67 -4.39 16.91
N ASN A 494 -23.18 -5.41 16.20
CA ASN A 494 -23.20 -6.80 16.65
C ASN A 494 -21.93 -7.57 16.23
N LEU A 495 -21.21 -7.11 15.19
CA LEU A 495 -19.92 -7.71 14.79
C LEU A 495 -18.86 -7.51 15.87
N ALA A 496 -18.89 -6.38 16.59
CA ALA A 496 -17.98 -6.10 17.70
C ALA A 496 -18.09 -7.13 18.84
N ALA A 497 -19.25 -7.80 19.00
CA ALA A 497 -19.43 -8.87 19.97
C ALA A 497 -18.72 -10.17 19.57
N ILE A 498 -18.48 -10.38 18.27
CA ILE A 498 -17.72 -11.53 17.75
C ILE A 498 -16.23 -11.26 17.87
N LEU A 499 -15.80 -10.10 17.35
CA LEU A 499 -14.42 -9.65 17.39
C LEU A 499 -14.41 -8.12 17.39
N ALA A 500 -13.92 -7.51 18.46
CA ALA A 500 -13.87 -6.05 18.57
C ALA A 500 -12.82 -5.47 17.60
N PRO A 501 -13.16 -4.42 16.83
CA PRO A 501 -12.18 -3.75 16.00
C PRO A 501 -11.17 -2.98 16.86
N LEU A 502 -9.97 -2.77 16.32
CA LEU A 502 -8.94 -1.98 16.98
C LEU A 502 -9.34 -0.51 17.11
N PRO A 503 -9.09 0.11 18.27
CA PRO A 503 -9.29 1.54 18.41
C PRO A 503 -8.30 2.29 17.53
N LYS A 504 -8.76 3.41 16.97
CA LYS A 504 -7.86 4.38 16.35
C LYS A 504 -7.11 5.17 17.42
N HIS A 505 -5.98 5.73 17.02
CA HIS A 505 -5.12 6.52 17.90
C HIS A 505 -4.88 7.91 17.32
N ALA A 506 -4.87 8.91 18.19
CA ALA A 506 -4.57 10.28 17.80
C ALA A 506 -3.19 10.40 17.14
N SER A 507 -3.14 11.10 16.01
CA SER A 507 -1.86 11.43 15.39
C SER A 507 -1.10 12.43 16.26
N PRO A 508 0.18 12.21 16.59
CA PRO A 508 1.03 13.24 17.20
C PRO A 508 1.28 14.42 16.25
N ARG A 509 0.85 14.31 14.99
CA ARG A 509 0.93 15.33 13.95
C ARG A 509 -0.41 15.97 13.63
N ALA A 510 -1.46 15.64 14.37
CA ALA A 510 -2.80 16.18 14.13
C ALA A 510 -2.77 17.72 14.18
N GLY A 511 -3.34 18.36 13.16
CA GLY A 511 -3.40 19.83 13.07
C GLY A 511 -2.10 20.52 12.65
N LEU A 512 -1.00 19.78 12.48
CA LEU A 512 0.28 20.34 12.02
C LEU A 512 0.41 20.25 10.50
N ASN A 513 1.04 21.25 9.90
CA ASN A 513 1.33 21.23 8.47
C ASN A 513 2.53 20.31 8.18
N GLU A 514 2.28 19.19 7.50
CA GLU A 514 3.31 18.23 7.09
C GLU A 514 3.94 18.54 5.72
N GLU A 515 3.52 19.61 5.05
CA GLU A 515 3.86 19.92 3.66
C GLU A 515 4.69 21.20 3.51
N THR A 516 4.96 21.92 4.60
CA THR A 516 5.85 23.09 4.61
C THR A 516 7.31 22.68 4.77
N SER A 517 8.21 23.27 3.97
CA SER A 517 9.65 23.15 4.14
C SER A 517 10.22 24.27 5.01
N PHE A 518 11.08 23.91 5.95
CA PHE A 518 11.84 24.81 6.82
C PHE A 518 13.33 24.62 6.58
N HIS A 519 14.10 25.70 6.54
CA HIS A 519 15.56 25.63 6.47
C HIS A 519 16.17 26.05 7.82
N CYS A 520 17.12 25.27 8.33
CA CYS A 520 17.89 25.63 9.51
C CYS A 520 19.28 26.12 9.11
N ASP A 521 19.54 27.42 9.24
CA ASP A 521 20.85 28.02 8.94
C ASP A 521 21.98 27.53 9.86
N ILE A 522 21.64 27.07 11.06
CA ILE A 522 22.64 26.56 12.03
C ILE A 522 23.12 25.17 11.63
N CYS A 523 22.19 24.32 11.18
CA CYS A 523 22.48 22.95 10.82
C CYS A 523 22.70 22.76 9.32
N GLN A 524 22.43 23.80 8.50
CA GLN A 524 22.48 23.82 7.04
C GLN A 524 21.65 22.67 6.44
N ARG A 525 20.39 22.56 6.88
CA ARG A 525 19.49 21.44 6.54
C ARG A 525 18.07 21.91 6.30
N THR A 526 17.44 21.28 5.31
CA THR A 526 16.01 21.42 5.03
C THR A 526 15.23 20.34 5.75
N ILE A 527 14.11 20.71 6.37
CA ILE A 527 13.22 19.85 7.13
C ILE A 527 11.80 20.09 6.65
N VAL A 528 11.08 19.02 6.35
CA VAL A 528 9.70 19.11 5.87
C VAL A 528 8.75 18.72 7.01
N GLY A 529 7.79 19.60 7.28
CA GLY A 529 6.74 19.45 8.27
C GLY A 529 7.05 20.13 9.60
N GLU A 530 6.02 20.76 10.18
CA GLU A 530 6.10 21.48 11.45
C GLU A 530 6.49 20.58 12.62
N TYR A 531 5.96 19.35 12.64
CA TYR A 531 6.29 18.38 13.68
C TYR A 531 7.80 18.05 13.68
N GLN A 532 8.35 17.72 12.50
CA GLN A 532 9.76 17.39 12.32
C GLN A 532 10.65 18.61 12.60
N TRP A 533 10.18 19.81 12.27
CA TRP A 533 10.87 21.06 12.58
C TRP A 533 10.98 21.29 14.09
N ALA A 534 9.88 21.10 14.83
CA ALA A 534 9.88 21.22 16.29
C ALA A 534 10.81 20.20 16.95
N ASP A 535 10.82 18.95 16.47
CA ASP A 535 11.73 17.90 16.93
C ASP A 535 13.20 18.24 16.63
N HIS A 536 13.47 18.80 15.45
CA HIS A 536 14.81 19.23 15.07
C HIS A 536 15.37 20.28 16.03
N LEU A 537 14.61 21.32 16.34
CA LEU A 537 15.04 22.40 17.25
C LEU A 537 15.38 21.87 18.65
N LYS A 538 14.67 20.82 19.10
CA LYS A 538 14.92 20.17 20.40
C LYS A 538 16.07 19.17 20.38
N SER A 539 16.53 18.76 19.19
CA SER A 539 17.51 17.69 19.02
C SER A 539 18.89 18.02 19.61
N ASN A 540 19.56 17.00 20.16
CA ASN A 540 20.92 17.14 20.69
C ASN A 540 21.91 17.61 19.61
N ARG A 541 21.68 17.23 18.35
CA ARG A 541 22.51 17.68 17.23
C ARG A 541 22.38 19.19 17.03
N HIS A 542 21.16 19.71 16.96
CA HIS A 542 20.93 21.14 16.79
C HIS A 542 21.53 21.95 17.94
N LYS A 543 21.32 21.51 19.19
CA LYS A 543 21.92 22.11 20.39
C LYS A 543 23.46 22.15 20.34
N LYS A 544 24.11 21.07 19.89
CA LYS A 544 25.57 21.04 19.71
C LYS A 544 26.07 21.98 18.62
N CYS A 545 25.38 22.05 17.48
CA CYS A 545 25.71 22.99 16.40
C CYS A 545 25.57 24.45 16.85
N LEU A 546 24.49 24.78 17.57
CA LEU A 546 24.28 26.09 18.19
C LEU A 546 25.43 26.46 19.14
N GLN A 547 25.80 25.56 20.06
CA GLN A 547 26.90 25.78 20.99
C GLN A 547 28.24 26.00 20.27
N SER A 548 28.51 25.23 19.20
CA SER A 548 29.72 25.42 18.39
C SER A 548 29.73 26.77 17.68
N LYS A 549 28.59 27.21 17.14
CA LYS A 549 28.45 28.52 16.49
C LYS A 549 28.70 29.67 17.49
N HIS A 550 28.03 29.64 18.65
CA HIS A 550 28.26 30.62 19.71
C HIS A 550 29.71 30.63 20.23
N LYS A 551 30.38 29.47 20.29
CA LYS A 551 31.80 29.41 20.69
C LYS A 551 32.70 30.04 19.64
N LYS A 552 32.43 29.85 18.34
CA LYS A 552 33.18 30.50 17.25
C LYS A 552 32.97 32.02 17.25
N GLU A 553 31.74 32.47 17.47
CA GLU A 553 31.41 33.90 17.56
C GLU A 553 32.08 34.57 18.77
N LYS A 554 32.23 33.86 19.90
CA LYS A 554 32.94 34.36 21.09
C LYS A 554 34.47 34.36 20.97
N VAL A 555 35.05 33.54 20.09
CA VAL A 555 36.52 33.44 19.89
C VAL A 555 36.99 34.37 18.76
N GLY A 556 36.08 34.82 17.89
CA GLY A 556 36.37 35.76 16.81
C GLY A 556 36.06 37.23 17.11
N CYS A 557 35.67 37.57 18.35
CA CYS A 557 35.40 38.93 18.81
C CYS A 557 36.50 39.44 19.74
#